data_AF-X1B8E8-F1
#
_entry.id   AF-X1B8E8-F1
#
_cell.length_a   1.000
_cell.length_b   1.000
_cell.length_c   1.000
_cell.angle_alpha   90.00
_cell.angle_beta   90.00
_cell.angle_gamma   90.00
#
_symmetry.space_group_name_H-M   'P 1'
#
loop_
_entity.id
_entity.type
_entity.pdbx_description
1 polymer ?
#
loop_
_entity_poly.entity_id
_entity_poly.type
_entity_poly.pdbx_seq_one_letter_code
_entity_poly.pdbx_strand_id
1 'polypeptide(L)'
;MTNKKMSTVVTLLTTMVLTMVVNVVNAEGRQLEAESAVVTKHSTKVKGKQFSYTATAGTQPVWDKKGEVIASLFYTYYERDDVRNRERRPLIISFNGGPGSASVWMHIAYTRPRFLRWPQGEV
;
A
#
# COMPACT_ATOMS: atom_id res chain seq x y z
N MET A 1 55.84 -19.68 18.12
CA MET A 1 54.81 -20.24 17.21
C MET A 1 53.42 -19.66 17.52
N THR A 2 53.35 -18.39 17.94
CA THR A 2 52.20 -17.84 18.70
C THR A 2 51.47 -16.73 17.93
N ASN A 3 52.21 -15.90 17.18
CA ASN A 3 51.65 -14.75 16.45
C ASN A 3 50.82 -15.15 15.22
N LYS A 4 51.20 -16.24 14.52
CA LYS A 4 50.44 -16.72 13.35
C LYS A 4 49.07 -17.27 13.76
N LYS A 5 49.00 -18.01 14.88
CA LYS A 5 47.74 -18.50 15.45
C LYS A 5 46.84 -17.35 15.91
N MET A 6 47.41 -16.34 16.57
CA MET A 6 46.68 -15.15 17.02
C MET A 6 46.11 -14.35 15.84
N SER A 7 46.89 -14.14 14.78
CA SER A 7 46.43 -13.48 13.56
C SER A 7 45.30 -14.25 12.87
N THR A 8 45.39 -15.57 12.78
CA THR A 8 44.32 -16.39 12.19
C THR A 8 43.01 -16.30 12.99
N VAL A 9 43.08 -16.25 14.33
CA VAL A 9 41.89 -16.09 15.19
C VAL A 9 41.23 -14.73 14.98
N VAL A 10 42.02 -13.66 14.90
CA VAL A 10 41.49 -12.30 14.64
C VAL A 10 40.82 -12.22 13.28
N THR A 11 41.43 -12.78 12.23
CA THR A 11 40.84 -12.83 10.88
C THR A 11 39.53 -13.63 10.86
N LEU A 12 39.44 -14.74 11.60
CA LEU A 12 38.21 -15.53 11.66
C LEU A 12 37.07 -14.75 12.35
N LEU A 13 37.39 -14.06 13.45
CA LEU A 13 36.44 -13.24 14.20
C LEU A 13 35.94 -12.05 13.37
N THR A 14 36.83 -11.32 12.69
CA THR A 14 36.42 -10.21 11.83
C THR A 14 35.58 -10.68 10.66
N THR A 15 35.90 -11.83 10.06
CA THR A 15 35.10 -12.40 8.96
C THR A 15 33.72 -12.85 9.46
N MET A 16 33.64 -13.44 10.67
CA MET A 16 32.37 -13.84 11.29
C MET A 16 31.48 -12.64 11.65
N VAL A 17 32.07 -11.55 12.16
CA VAL A 17 31.34 -10.31 12.43
C VAL A 17 30.85 -9.69 11.12
N LEU A 18 31.69 -9.65 10.09
CA LEU A 18 31.32 -9.10 8.78
C LEU A 18 30.19 -9.91 8.13
N THR A 19 30.22 -11.24 8.20
CA THR A 19 29.14 -12.08 7.66
C THR A 19 27.84 -11.93 8.45
N MET A 20 27.89 -11.78 9.78
CA MET A 20 26.69 -11.46 10.56
C MET A 20 26.08 -10.12 10.16
N VAL A 21 26.87 -9.07 9.99
CA VAL A 21 26.38 -7.75 9.54
C VAL A 21 25.73 -7.84 8.16
N VAL A 22 26.32 -8.58 7.22
CA VAL A 22 25.73 -8.77 5.87
C VAL A 22 24.39 -9.51 5.93
N ASN A 23 24.23 -10.50 6.82
CA ASN A 23 22.95 -11.19 6.99
C ASN A 23 21.86 -10.31 7.60
N VAL A 24 22.21 -9.40 8.52
CA VAL A 24 21.27 -8.44 9.12
C VAL A 24 20.78 -7.43 8.08
N VAL A 25 21.66 -6.93 7.20
CA VAL A 25 21.27 -5.98 6.13
C VAL A 25 20.38 -6.61 5.08
N ASN A 26 20.56 -7.91 4.77
CA ASN A 26 19.69 -8.63 3.83
C ASN A 26 18.36 -9.09 4.43
N ALA A 27 18.14 -8.87 5.74
CA ALA A 27 16.95 -9.31 6.46
C ALA A 27 15.84 -8.24 6.52
N GLU A 28 15.88 -7.20 5.68
CA GLU A 28 14.69 -6.39 5.41
C GLU A 28 13.67 -7.24 4.66
N GLY A 29 12.88 -8.00 5.43
CA GLY A 29 11.63 -8.58 4.96
C GLY A 29 10.78 -7.46 4.37
N ARG A 30 10.14 -7.70 3.23
CA ARG A 30 9.30 -6.72 2.53
C ARG A 30 8.24 -6.16 3.47
N GLN A 31 8.53 -5.03 4.10
CA GLN A 31 7.63 -4.33 4.98
C GLN A 31 6.90 -3.31 4.12
N LEU A 32 5.57 -3.35 4.13
CA LEU A 32 4.77 -2.32 3.47
C LEU A 32 5.00 -1.00 4.19
N GLU A 33 5.25 0.07 3.43
CA GLU A 33 5.30 1.42 4.00
C GLU A 33 3.96 1.72 4.68
N ALA A 34 4.03 2.13 5.94
CA ALA A 34 2.85 2.38 6.76
C ALA A 34 1.95 3.47 6.15
N GLU A 35 2.57 4.45 5.49
CA GLU A 35 1.95 5.52 4.75
C GLU A 35 2.58 5.62 3.35
N SER A 36 1.77 5.47 2.31
CA SER A 36 2.19 5.60 0.92
C SER A 36 0.98 5.95 0.06
N ALA A 37 1.18 6.58 -1.09
CA ALA A 37 0.08 6.88 -2.00
C ALA A 37 0.55 6.96 -3.46
N VAL A 38 -0.26 6.41 -4.35
CA VAL A 38 -0.16 6.57 -5.80
C VAL A 38 -1.40 7.32 -6.29
N VAL A 39 -1.18 8.45 -6.94
CA VAL A 39 -2.23 9.34 -7.44
C VAL A 39 -2.29 9.29 -8.96
N THR A 40 -3.48 9.13 -9.51
CA THR A 40 -3.73 9.08 -10.95
C THR A 40 -4.96 9.92 -11.32
N LYS A 41 -4.97 10.52 -12.51
CA LYS A 41 -6.08 11.34 -13.01
C LYS A 41 -6.81 10.64 -14.16
N HIS A 42 -8.13 10.72 -14.15
CA HIS A 42 -8.99 9.98 -15.08
C HIS A 42 -10.21 10.80 -15.49
N SER A 43 -10.90 10.33 -16.54
CA SER A 43 -12.23 10.80 -16.91
C SER A 43 -13.16 9.63 -17.18
N THR A 44 -14.45 9.82 -16.93
CA THR A 44 -15.49 8.82 -17.21
C THR A 44 -16.81 9.50 -17.58
N LYS A 45 -17.74 8.71 -18.12
CA LYS A 45 -19.11 9.13 -18.45
C LYS A 45 -20.10 8.25 -17.71
N VAL A 46 -20.89 8.84 -16.81
CA VAL A 46 -21.92 8.13 -16.04
C VAL A 46 -23.26 8.80 -16.30
N LYS A 47 -24.27 8.00 -16.67
CA LYS A 47 -25.63 8.50 -17.01
C LYS A 47 -25.59 9.68 -17.99
N GLY A 48 -24.76 9.60 -19.02
CA GLY A 48 -24.62 10.66 -20.04
C GLY A 48 -23.72 11.84 -19.64
N LYS A 49 -23.39 12.02 -18.35
CA LYS A 49 -22.56 13.14 -17.87
C LYS A 49 -21.08 12.75 -17.82
N GLN A 50 -20.25 13.48 -18.56
CA GLN A 50 -18.79 13.36 -18.46
C GLN A 50 -18.27 14.15 -17.26
N PHE A 51 -17.26 13.62 -16.59
CA PHE A 51 -16.52 14.33 -15.54
C PHE A 51 -15.10 13.77 -15.40
N SER A 52 -14.21 14.57 -14.82
CA SER A 52 -12.87 14.16 -14.43
C SER A 52 -12.82 13.82 -12.94
N TYR A 53 -11.96 12.88 -12.59
CA TYR A 53 -11.75 12.48 -11.20
C TYR A 53 -10.29 12.08 -10.98
N THR A 54 -9.82 12.34 -9.76
CA THR A 54 -8.54 11.90 -9.24
C THR A 54 -8.74 10.63 -8.41
N ALA A 55 -7.91 9.61 -8.64
CA ALA A 55 -7.91 8.36 -7.92
C ALA A 55 -6.59 8.20 -7.14
N THR A 56 -6.70 7.95 -5.84
CA THR A 56 -5.56 7.70 -4.95
C THR A 56 -5.68 6.29 -4.39
N ALA A 57 -4.66 5.46 -4.62
CA ALA A 57 -4.51 4.17 -3.93
C ALA A 57 -3.34 4.29 -2.95
N GLY A 58 -3.55 3.92 -1.69
CA GLY A 58 -2.53 4.16 -0.67
C GLY A 58 -2.71 3.36 0.60
N THR A 59 -1.77 3.57 1.51
CA THR A 59 -1.76 3.04 2.87
C THR A 59 -1.83 4.18 3.87
N GLN A 60 -2.54 3.96 4.99
CA GLN A 60 -2.61 4.90 6.11
C GLN A 60 -2.22 4.18 7.41
N PRO A 61 -1.37 4.76 8.28
CA PRO A 61 -1.00 4.11 9.52
C PRO A 61 -2.17 4.02 10.50
N VAL A 62 -2.16 2.99 11.32
CA VAL A 62 -2.97 2.89 12.54
C VAL A 62 -2.02 3.00 13.71
N TRP A 63 -2.22 4.01 14.56
CA TRP A 63 -1.37 4.30 15.71
C TRP A 63 -1.95 3.75 17.00
N ASP A 64 -1.08 3.35 17.92
CA ASP A 64 -1.46 3.09 19.30
C ASP A 64 -1.46 4.37 20.16
N LYS A 65 -1.69 4.22 21.47
CA LYS A 65 -1.70 5.34 22.42
C LYS A 65 -0.33 5.99 22.65
N LYS A 66 0.76 5.33 22.25
CA LYS A 66 2.14 5.82 22.37
C LYS A 66 2.61 6.52 21.09
N GLY A 67 1.81 6.47 20.02
CA GLY A 67 2.16 7.02 18.71
C GLY A 67 2.91 6.03 17.82
N GLU A 68 3.00 4.76 18.22
CA GLU A 68 3.66 3.73 17.43
C GLU A 68 2.70 3.17 16.38
N VAL A 69 3.21 2.92 15.17
CA VAL A 69 2.41 2.30 14.11
C VAL A 69 2.24 0.81 14.41
N ILE A 70 0.98 0.38 14.56
CA ILE A 70 0.62 -1.02 14.87
C ILE A 70 -0.04 -1.76 13.71
N ALA A 71 -0.53 -1.04 12.69
CA ALA A 71 -1.06 -1.61 11.46
C ALA A 71 -1.06 -0.56 10.34
N SER A 72 -1.37 -1.00 9.12
CA SER A 72 -1.58 -0.12 7.98
C SER A 72 -2.88 -0.46 7.26
N LEU A 73 -3.69 0.55 6.98
CA LEU A 73 -4.95 0.46 6.26
C LEU A 73 -4.75 0.81 4.79
N PHE A 74 -4.96 -0.16 3.90
CA PHE A 74 -5.03 0.12 2.47
C PHE A 74 -6.38 0.74 2.09
N TYR A 75 -6.36 1.75 1.22
CA TYR A 75 -7.55 2.40 0.70
C TYR A 75 -7.45 2.76 -0.79
N THR A 76 -8.62 2.92 -1.41
CA THR A 76 -8.75 3.60 -2.70
C THR A 76 -9.74 4.75 -2.56
N TYR A 77 -9.29 5.97 -2.83
CA TYR A 77 -10.07 7.19 -2.76
C TYR A 77 -10.34 7.74 -4.17
N TYR A 78 -11.58 8.18 -4.41
CA TYR A 78 -11.98 8.82 -5.66
C TYR A 78 -12.53 10.20 -5.37
N GLU A 79 -11.87 11.22 -5.91
CA GLU A 79 -12.29 12.61 -5.81
C GLU A 79 -12.73 13.11 -7.18
N ARG A 80 -13.93 13.70 -7.25
CA ARG A 80 -14.42 14.33 -8.48
C ARG A 80 -13.84 15.74 -8.59
N ASP A 81 -13.23 16.07 -9.73
CA ASP A 81 -12.43 17.30 -9.86
C ASP A 81 -13.28 18.56 -10.10
N ASP A 82 -14.44 18.43 -10.76
CA ASP A 82 -15.32 19.55 -11.16
C ASP A 82 -16.31 19.99 -10.05
N VAL A 83 -15.93 19.85 -8.78
CA VAL A 83 -16.78 20.19 -7.62
C VAL A 83 -16.47 21.61 -7.12
N ARG A 84 -17.44 22.53 -7.25
CA ARG A 84 -17.29 23.93 -6.80
C ARG A 84 -17.30 24.09 -5.28
N ASN A 85 -18.17 23.37 -4.58
CA ASN A 85 -18.27 23.41 -3.12
C ASN A 85 -17.97 22.01 -2.56
N ARG A 86 -16.74 21.82 -2.10
CA ARG A 86 -16.27 20.53 -1.56
C ARG A 86 -16.81 20.26 -0.15
N GLU A 87 -16.94 21.30 0.68
CA GLU A 87 -17.43 21.20 2.06
C GLU A 87 -18.85 20.62 2.14
N ARG A 88 -19.69 20.92 1.14
CA ARG A 88 -21.05 20.38 1.05
C ARG A 88 -21.15 19.05 0.33
N ARG A 89 -20.05 18.54 -0.25
CA ARG A 89 -20.08 17.26 -0.98
C ARG A 89 -19.97 16.10 0.01
N PRO A 90 -20.93 15.16 0.02
CA PRO A 90 -20.87 14.02 0.93
C PRO A 90 -19.63 13.16 0.70
N LEU A 91 -18.99 12.74 1.79
CA LEU A 91 -18.05 11.64 1.80
C LEU A 91 -18.83 10.32 1.86
N ILE A 92 -18.54 9.42 0.93
CA ILE A 92 -19.08 8.06 0.95
C ILE A 92 -17.92 7.13 1.28
N ILE A 93 -18.11 6.30 2.31
CA ILE A 93 -17.17 5.24 2.65
C ILE A 93 -17.84 3.90 2.38
N SER A 94 -17.15 3.05 1.63
CA SER A 94 -17.67 1.77 1.15
C SER A 94 -16.77 0.66 1.63
N PHE A 95 -17.31 -0.20 2.49
CA PHE A 95 -16.61 -1.35 3.07
C PHE A 95 -17.30 -2.64 2.67
N ASN A 96 -16.52 -3.70 2.55
CA ASN A 96 -17.09 -5.04 2.42
C ASN A 96 -17.52 -5.58 3.80
N GLY A 97 -18.44 -6.55 3.80
CA GLY A 97 -18.96 -7.20 5.00
C GLY A 97 -18.20 -8.48 5.37
N GLY A 98 -18.75 -9.22 6.34
CA GLY A 98 -18.13 -10.42 6.91
C GLY A 98 -16.82 -10.11 7.66
N PRO A 99 -16.34 -10.99 8.55
CA PRO A 99 -15.00 -10.82 9.10
C PRO A 99 -13.94 -11.20 8.04
N GLY A 100 -12.96 -10.32 7.83
CA GLY A 100 -11.77 -10.62 7.02
C GLY A 100 -11.91 -10.49 5.49
N SER A 101 -13.09 -10.17 4.96
CA SER A 101 -13.24 -9.98 3.51
C SER A 101 -12.77 -8.60 3.06
N ALA A 102 -11.88 -8.55 2.07
CA ALA A 102 -11.32 -7.30 1.58
C ALA A 102 -12.38 -6.40 0.90
N SER A 103 -12.24 -5.09 1.05
CA SER A 103 -13.03 -4.06 0.35
C SER A 103 -12.73 -3.98 -1.17
N VAL A 104 -11.86 -4.84 -1.69
CA VAL A 104 -11.56 -4.93 -3.13
C VAL A 104 -12.81 -5.17 -3.97
N TRP A 105 -13.80 -5.88 -3.45
CA TRP A 105 -15.08 -6.10 -4.15
C TRP A 105 -15.88 -4.82 -4.31
N MET A 106 -15.80 -3.88 -3.36
CA MET A 106 -16.44 -2.58 -3.52
C MET A 106 -15.75 -1.75 -4.60
N HIS A 107 -14.42 -1.89 -4.71
CA HIS A 107 -13.61 -1.26 -5.75
C HIS A 107 -13.76 -1.91 -7.14
N ILE A 108 -14.05 -3.20 -7.25
CA ILE A 108 -14.11 -3.95 -8.53
C ILE A 108 -15.55 -4.29 -8.96
N ALA A 109 -16.56 -4.23 -8.11
CA ALA A 109 -17.92 -4.63 -8.52
C ALA A 109 -18.97 -3.55 -8.28
N TYR A 110 -18.87 -2.78 -7.19
CA TYR A 110 -19.99 -1.96 -6.73
C TYR A 110 -19.77 -0.44 -6.91
N THR A 111 -18.94 0.18 -6.08
CA THR A 111 -18.93 1.64 -5.88
C THR A 111 -17.84 2.36 -6.67
N ARG A 112 -17.46 1.82 -7.82
CA ARG A 112 -16.34 2.31 -8.64
C ARG A 112 -16.79 3.22 -9.79
N PRO A 113 -15.96 4.18 -10.23
CA PRO A 113 -16.28 5.05 -11.37
C PRO A 113 -16.13 4.39 -12.75
N ARG A 114 -15.53 3.18 -12.82
CA ARG A 114 -15.22 2.47 -14.07
C ARG A 114 -15.47 0.96 -13.93
N PHE A 115 -16.17 0.36 -14.88
CA PHE A 115 -16.34 -1.09 -14.94
C PHE A 115 -15.13 -1.79 -15.58
N LEU A 116 -14.69 -2.88 -14.96
CA LEU A 116 -13.80 -3.89 -15.53
C LEU A 116 -14.62 -4.62 -16.58
N ARG A 117 -14.18 -4.49 -17.83
CA ARG A 117 -14.74 -5.28 -18.94
C ARG A 117 -14.01 -6.60 -18.94
N TRP A 118 -14.74 -7.68 -18.71
CA TRP A 118 -14.23 -9.02 -18.96
C TRP A 118 -14.23 -9.24 -20.49
N PRO A 119 -13.15 -9.76 -21.10
CA PRO A 119 -13.22 -10.23 -22.46
C PRO A 119 -14.32 -11.29 -22.54
N GLN A 120 -15.39 -11.01 -23.27
CA GLN A 120 -16.42 -12.01 -23.53
C GLN A 120 -15.80 -13.03 -24.47
N GLY A 121 -15.37 -14.16 -23.91
CA GLY A 121 -15.05 -15.36 -24.68
C GLY A 121 -16.35 -16.00 -25.14
N GLU A 122 -16.35 -16.40 -26.40
CA GLU A 122 -17.30 -17.35 -26.99
C GLU A 122 -17.52 -18.54 -26.03
N VAL A 123 -18.75 -18.67 -25.54
CA VAL A 123 -19.38 -19.94 -25.15
C VAL A 123 -20.78 -19.95 -25.70
#